data_AF-A0A239J7D0-F1
#
_entry.id   AF-A0A239J7D0-F1
#
_cell.length_a   1.000
_cell.length_b   1.000
_cell.length_c   1.000
_cell.angle_alpha   90.00
_cell.angle_beta   90.00
_cell.angle_gamma   90.00
#
_symmetry.space_group_name_H-M   'P 1'
#
loop_
_entity.id
_entity.type
_entity.pdbx_description
1 polymer ?
#
loop_
_entity_poly.entity_id
_entity_poly.type
_entity_poly.pdbx_seq_one_letter_code
_entity_poly.pdbx_strand_id
1 'polypeptide(L)'
;MSYVIAGDQFVNSEDVLKDIMNAFDFKEVKDITKASKRDDALVYQIIQEAVALKEQMELESIGETLTKEEVINELMATADENIVFIEDVIPESFISYGYSYCYDEDAEEIKSVFVAIDEAVGEKKLKDVVNRVLNSID
;
A
#
# COMPACT_ATOMS: atom_id res chain seq x y z
N MET A 1 -4.74 -9.30 -14.98
CA MET A 1 -6.10 -9.86 -14.82
C MET A 1 -6.06 -11.03 -13.86
N SER A 2 -6.33 -10.75 -12.58
CA SER A 2 -6.65 -11.72 -11.54
C SER A 2 -8.04 -11.42 -11.01
N TYR A 3 -8.75 -12.45 -10.57
CA TYR A 3 -10.03 -12.31 -9.90
C TYR A 3 -9.90 -12.83 -8.48
N VAL A 4 -10.37 -12.05 -7.52
CA VAL A 4 -10.43 -12.41 -6.12
C VAL A 4 -11.90 -12.54 -5.74
N ILE A 5 -12.22 -13.59 -4.99
CA ILE A 5 -13.58 -13.84 -4.50
C ILE A 5 -13.71 -13.17 -3.13
N ALA A 6 -14.75 -12.35 -2.97
CA ALA A 6 -15.20 -11.86 -1.68
C ALA A 6 -16.68 -12.18 -1.50
N GLY A 7 -16.99 -13.10 -0.59
CA GLY A 7 -18.31 -13.71 -0.44
C GLY A 7 -18.77 -14.35 -1.75
N ASP A 8 -19.83 -13.79 -2.33
CA ASP A 8 -20.40 -14.19 -3.63
C ASP A 8 -20.00 -13.28 -4.79
N GLN A 9 -19.11 -12.29 -4.56
CA GLN A 9 -18.69 -11.32 -5.56
C GLN A 9 -17.33 -11.67 -6.18
N PHE A 10 -17.24 -11.53 -7.49
CA PHE A 10 -15.98 -11.61 -8.22
C PHE A 10 -15.41 -10.20 -8.39
N VAL A 11 -14.29 -9.92 -7.74
CA VAL A 11 -13.60 -8.64 -7.83
C VAL A 11 -12.40 -8.78 -8.76
N ASN A 12 -12.32 -7.90 -9.76
CA ASN A 12 -11.21 -7.85 -10.70
C ASN A 12 -10.10 -6.95 -10.14
N SER A 13 -8.89 -7.48 -10.00
CA SER A 13 -7.75 -6.72 -9.48
C SER A 13 -7.38 -5.52 -10.35
N GLU A 14 -7.61 -5.59 -11.67
CA GLU A 14 -7.32 -4.46 -12.57
C GLU A 14 -8.32 -3.32 -12.45
N ASP A 15 -9.56 -3.60 -12.03
CA ASP A 15 -10.56 -2.55 -11.87
C ASP A 15 -10.29 -1.79 -10.57
N VAL A 16 -9.99 -2.51 -9.48
CA VAL A 16 -9.53 -1.90 -8.23
C VAL A 16 -8.23 -1.11 -8.44
N LEU A 17 -7.27 -1.62 -9.23
CA LEU A 17 -6.07 -0.86 -9.57
C LEU A 17 -6.39 0.49 -10.22
N LYS A 18 -7.34 0.52 -11.16
CA LYS A 18 -7.77 1.77 -11.81
C LYS A 18 -8.44 2.71 -10.82
N ASP A 19 -9.27 2.19 -9.93
CA ASP A 19 -9.94 2.99 -8.91
C ASP A 19 -8.92 3.67 -7.98
N ILE A 20 -7.88 2.94 -7.57
CA ILE A 20 -6.75 3.49 -6.80
C ILE A 20 -6.02 4.57 -7.61
N MET A 21 -5.62 4.28 -8.85
CA MET A 21 -4.90 5.24 -9.69
C MET A 21 -5.72 6.49 -10.05
N ASN A 22 -7.04 6.41 -10.04
CA ASN A 22 -7.93 7.55 -10.31
C ASN A 22 -8.18 8.40 -9.06
N ALA A 23 -8.16 7.79 -7.87
CA ALA A 23 -8.45 8.46 -6.62
C ALA A 23 -7.20 9.08 -5.97
N PHE A 24 -6.02 8.49 -6.18
CA PHE A 24 -4.78 8.88 -5.53
C PHE A 24 -3.70 9.27 -6.53
N ASP A 25 -2.93 10.31 -6.18
CA ASP A 25 -1.79 10.77 -6.97
C ASP A 25 -0.51 10.04 -6.57
N PHE A 26 -0.53 8.72 -6.69
CA PHE A 26 0.66 7.89 -6.47
C PHE A 26 1.55 7.91 -7.71
N LYS A 27 2.87 7.85 -7.51
CA LYS A 27 3.84 7.77 -8.61
C LYS A 27 3.57 6.55 -9.48
N GLU A 28 3.41 5.40 -8.84
CA GLU A 28 3.15 4.14 -9.51
C GLU A 28 2.39 3.18 -8.59
N VAL A 29 1.44 2.44 -9.15
CA VAL A 29 0.74 1.34 -8.48
C VAL A 29 0.86 0.09 -9.34
N LYS A 30 1.40 -0.99 -8.77
CA LYS A 30 1.60 -2.27 -9.46
C LYS A 30 0.70 -3.34 -8.86
N ASP A 31 -0.11 -3.97 -9.69
CA ASP A 31 -0.82 -5.19 -9.33
C ASP A 31 0.16 -6.38 -9.29
N ILE A 32 0.44 -6.85 -8.07
CA ILE A 32 1.28 -8.02 -7.80
C ILE A 32 0.45 -9.20 -7.26
N THR A 33 -0.87 -9.16 -7.41
CA THR A 33 -1.80 -10.21 -6.97
C THR A 33 -1.39 -11.57 -7.51
N LYS A 34 -1.04 -11.67 -8.81
CA LYS A 34 -0.52 -12.92 -9.40
C LYS A 34 0.79 -13.39 -8.81
N ALA A 35 1.71 -12.45 -8.56
CA ALA A 35 3.03 -12.76 -8.03
C ALA A 35 2.95 -13.30 -6.60
N SER A 36 1.94 -12.86 -5.83
CA SER A 36 1.66 -13.37 -4.50
C SER A 36 1.25 -14.86 -4.47
N LYS A 37 0.88 -15.44 -5.63
CA LYS A 37 0.35 -16.81 -5.80
C LYS A 37 -0.90 -17.08 -4.95
N ARG A 38 -1.70 -16.05 -4.70
CA ARG A 38 -2.93 -16.13 -3.92
C ARG A 38 -4.11 -15.68 -4.77
N ASP A 39 -5.10 -16.55 -4.86
CA ASP A 39 -6.36 -16.28 -5.54
C ASP A 39 -7.39 -15.63 -4.57
N ASP A 40 -7.04 -15.52 -3.28
CA ASP A 40 -7.89 -15.07 -2.18
C ASP A 40 -7.48 -13.69 -1.61
N ALA A 41 -6.57 -12.97 -2.26
CA ALA A 41 -6.08 -11.68 -1.79
C ALA A 41 -5.78 -10.73 -2.96
N LEU A 42 -6.11 -9.46 -2.80
CA LEU A 42 -5.63 -8.39 -3.66
C LEU A 42 -4.31 -7.88 -3.08
N VAL A 43 -3.30 -7.74 -3.94
CA VAL A 43 -1.97 -7.29 -3.51
C VAL A 43 -1.45 -6.25 -4.49
N TYR A 44 -1.21 -5.04 -3.99
CA TYR A 44 -0.66 -3.93 -4.76
C TYR A 44 0.64 -3.44 -4.14
N GLN A 45 1.62 -3.15 -4.97
CA GLN A 45 2.80 -2.38 -4.58
C GLN A 45 2.54 -0.92 -4.96
N ILE A 46 2.75 -0.03 -4.01
CA ILE A 46 2.52 1.41 -4.17
C ILE A 46 3.88 2.09 -4.05
N ILE A 47 4.15 2.98 -4.98
CA ILE A 47 5.38 3.77 -5.02
C ILE A 47 4.99 5.24 -4.88
N GLN A 48 5.59 5.90 -3.90
CA GLN A 48 5.37 7.31 -3.59
C GLN A 48 6.68 8.07 -3.71
N GLU A 49 6.65 9.27 -4.29
CA GLU A 49 7.84 10.12 -4.37
C GLU A 49 8.13 10.78 -3.03
N ALA A 50 9.37 10.68 -2.55
CA ALA A 50 9.76 11.32 -1.31
C ALA A 50 9.60 12.85 -1.37
N VAL A 51 9.73 13.46 -2.55
CA VAL A 51 9.50 14.90 -2.73
C VAL A 51 8.03 15.25 -2.46
N ALA A 52 7.08 14.52 -3.06
CA ALA A 52 5.65 14.73 -2.84
C ALA A 52 5.26 14.50 -1.37
N LEU A 53 5.84 13.49 -0.73
CA LEU A 53 5.62 13.24 0.70
C LEU A 53 6.20 14.37 1.57
N LYS A 54 7.39 14.90 1.25
CA LYS A 54 7.96 16.06 1.96
C LYS A 54 7.09 17.31 1.84
N GLU A 55 6.39 17.50 0.72
CA GLU A 55 5.45 18.62 0.53
C GLU A 55 4.18 18.47 1.39
N GLN A 56 3.77 17.23 1.67
CA GLN A 56 2.64 16.92 2.56
C GLN A 56 3.04 17.04 4.04
N MET A 57 4.30 16.76 4.35
CA MET A 57 4.85 17.00 5.67
C MET A 57 4.88 18.51 5.93
N GLU A 58 4.25 18.98 7.02
CA GLU A 58 4.35 20.37 7.49
C GLU A 58 5.75 20.67 8.08
N LEU A 59 6.81 20.47 7.29
CA LEU A 59 8.20 20.67 7.68
C LEU A 59 8.48 22.13 8.08
N GLU A 60 7.67 23.10 7.62
CA GLU A 60 7.80 24.51 8.01
C GLU A 60 7.47 24.79 9.49
N SER A 61 6.70 23.91 10.15
CA SER A 61 6.41 24.04 11.58
C SER A 61 7.53 23.49 12.47
N ILE A 62 8.47 22.75 11.90
CA ILE A 62 9.54 22.07 12.64
C ILE A 62 10.83 22.85 12.42
N GLY A 63 11.11 23.79 13.32
CA GLY A 63 12.42 24.44 13.43
C GLY A 63 13.56 23.50 13.85
N GLU A 64 13.38 22.18 13.70
CA GLU A 64 14.32 21.15 14.08
C GLU A 64 15.14 20.70 12.87
N THR A 65 16.45 20.62 13.06
CA THR A 65 17.34 19.95 12.11
C THR A 65 17.16 18.45 12.31
N LEU A 66 16.16 17.86 11.64
CA LEU A 66 15.95 16.42 11.64
C LEU A 66 17.18 15.71 11.03
N THR A 67 17.59 14.62 11.65
CA THR A 67 18.57 13.71 11.08
C THR A 67 17.99 13.00 9.86
N LYS A 68 18.86 12.44 9.01
CA LYS A 68 18.44 11.69 7.83
C LYS A 68 17.49 10.53 8.19
N GLU A 69 17.77 9.81 9.27
CA GLU A 69 16.95 8.69 9.73
C GLU A 69 15.57 9.15 10.20
N GLU A 70 15.50 10.27 10.92
CA GLU A 70 14.22 10.86 11.34
C GLU A 70 13.39 11.29 10.13
N VAL A 71 13.99 11.95 9.14
CA VAL A 71 13.29 12.32 7.90
C VAL A 71 12.75 11.08 7.18
N ILE A 72 13.53 10.00 7.09
CA ILE A 72 13.07 8.76 6.45
C ILE A 72 11.89 8.16 7.22
N ASN A 73 11.96 8.11 8.55
CA ASN A 73 10.86 7.57 9.37
C ASN A 73 9.57 8.36 9.18
N GLU A 74 9.65 9.69 9.17
CA GLU A 74 8.49 10.56 8.94
C GLU A 74 7.93 10.35 7.53
N LEU A 75 8.78 10.26 6.51
CA LEU A 75 8.34 9.97 5.15
C LEU A 75 7.61 8.63 5.06
N MET A 76 8.13 7.59 5.73
CA MET A 76 7.49 6.27 5.78
C MET A 76 6.15 6.33 6.52
N ALA A 77 6.03 7.13 7.59
CA ALA A 77 4.78 7.34 8.29
C ALA A 77 3.74 8.05 7.41
N THR A 78 4.11 9.13 6.73
CA THR A 78 3.21 9.81 5.78
C THR A 78 2.81 8.89 4.62
N ALA A 79 3.74 8.08 4.12
CA ALA A 79 3.43 7.09 3.09
C ALA A 79 2.41 6.05 3.58
N ASP A 80 2.53 5.58 4.82
CA ASP A 80 1.58 4.65 5.44
C ASP A 80 0.18 5.28 5.61
N GLU A 81 0.12 6.54 6.06
CA GLU A 81 -1.15 7.28 6.18
C GLU A 81 -1.86 7.39 4.83
N ASN A 82 -1.13 7.70 3.76
CA ASN A 82 -1.70 7.80 2.41
C ASN A 82 -2.30 6.47 1.93
N ILE A 83 -1.70 5.35 2.33
CA ILE A 83 -2.15 4.01 1.94
C ILE A 83 -3.42 3.61 2.68
N VAL A 84 -3.61 4.06 3.91
CA VAL A 84 -4.85 3.82 4.66
C VAL A 84 -6.06 4.40 3.94
N PHE A 85 -5.91 5.49 3.19
CA PHE A 85 -7.04 6.04 2.42
C PHE A 85 -7.49 5.14 1.25
N ILE A 86 -6.66 4.18 0.81
CA ILE A 86 -7.05 3.22 -0.22
C ILE A 86 -8.24 2.35 0.25
N GLU A 87 -8.42 2.20 1.56
CA GLU A 87 -9.58 1.51 2.13
C GLU A 87 -10.91 2.13 1.65
N ASP A 88 -10.94 3.44 1.33
CA ASP A 88 -12.14 4.15 0.88
C ASP A 88 -12.55 3.84 -0.57
N VAL A 89 -11.66 3.24 -1.37
CA VAL A 89 -11.93 2.93 -2.79
C VAL A 89 -12.08 1.44 -3.07
N ILE A 90 -11.68 0.59 -2.14
CA ILE A 90 -11.86 -0.86 -2.27
C ILE A 90 -13.28 -1.26 -1.82
N PRO A 91 -13.78 -2.44 -2.23
CA PRO A 91 -15.11 -2.89 -1.81
C PRO A 91 -15.19 -3.10 -0.30
N GLU A 92 -16.29 -2.68 0.33
CA GLU A 92 -16.53 -2.76 1.79
C GLU A 92 -16.44 -4.19 2.36
N SER A 93 -16.57 -5.23 1.53
CA SER A 93 -16.44 -6.63 1.95
C SER A 93 -14.98 -7.05 2.23
N PHE A 94 -14.02 -6.16 2.05
CA PHE A 94 -12.60 -6.43 2.28
C PHE A 94 -12.11 -5.78 3.57
N ILE A 95 -11.21 -6.48 4.23
CA ILE A 95 -10.29 -5.91 5.22
C ILE A 95 -8.91 -5.76 4.59
N SER A 96 -8.19 -4.73 4.97
CA SER A 96 -6.94 -4.34 4.33
C SER A 96 -5.84 -4.00 5.32
N TYR A 97 -4.62 -4.00 4.79
CA TYR A 97 -3.43 -3.62 5.50
C TYR A 97 -2.42 -3.00 4.54
N GLY A 98 -1.99 -1.78 4.86
CA GLY A 98 -0.92 -1.05 4.20
C GLY A 98 0.34 -1.03 5.04
N TYR A 99 1.51 -1.15 4.39
CA TYR A 99 2.80 -0.98 5.07
C TYR A 99 3.93 -0.59 4.12
N SER A 100 4.67 0.46 4.48
CA SER A 100 5.89 0.93 3.83
C SER A 100 7.08 0.15 4.36
N TYR A 101 7.82 -0.50 3.46
CA TYR A 101 8.88 -1.45 3.84
C TYR A 101 10.27 -1.02 3.36
N CYS A 102 10.36 -0.09 2.41
CA CYS A 102 11.65 0.32 1.85
C CYS A 102 11.63 1.78 1.39
N TYR A 103 12.67 2.52 1.77
CA TYR A 103 13.05 3.79 1.16
C TYR A 103 14.22 3.57 0.21
N ASP A 104 14.02 3.87 -1.06
CA ASP A 104 15.03 3.79 -2.12
C ASP A 104 15.74 5.15 -2.22
N GLU A 105 16.95 5.26 -1.66
CA GLU A 105 17.68 6.54 -1.64
C GLU A 105 18.12 7.00 -3.03
N ASP A 106 18.38 6.07 -3.95
CA ASP A 106 18.85 6.39 -5.30
C ASP A 106 17.70 6.93 -6.16
N ALA A 107 16.50 6.38 -5.99
CA ALA A 107 15.29 6.82 -6.68
C ALA A 107 14.49 7.91 -5.93
N GLU A 108 14.83 8.17 -4.66
CA GLU A 108 14.05 9.00 -3.72
C GLU A 108 12.57 8.57 -3.64
N GLU A 109 12.34 7.27 -3.50
CA GLU A 109 11.01 6.65 -3.51
C GLU A 109 10.74 5.84 -2.25
N ILE A 110 9.50 5.87 -1.77
CA ILE A 110 9.02 4.92 -0.77
C ILE A 110 8.21 3.84 -1.46
N LYS A 111 8.57 2.59 -1.18
CA LYS A 111 7.88 1.40 -1.62
C LYS A 111 7.07 0.84 -0.47
N SER A 112 5.81 0.61 -0.77
CA SER A 112 4.85 0.11 0.18
C SER A 112 4.02 -1.00 -0.43
N VAL A 113 3.44 -1.82 0.43
CA VAL A 113 2.52 -2.89 0.04
C VAL A 113 1.15 -2.61 0.61
N PHE A 114 0.13 -2.83 -0.19
CA PHE A 114 -1.25 -2.86 0.23
C PHE A 114 -1.81 -4.25 -0.05
N VAL A 115 -2.41 -4.85 0.96
CA VAL A 115 -3.02 -6.17 0.90
C VAL A 115 -4.47 -6.05 1.34
N ALA A 116 -5.40 -6.57 0.56
CA ALA A 116 -6.80 -6.69 0.95
C ALA A 116 -7.28 -8.14 0.80
N ILE A 117 -8.02 -8.63 1.78
CA ILE A 117 -8.71 -9.93 1.73
C ILE A 117 -10.17 -9.77 2.14
N ASP A 118 -11.01 -10.73 1.78
CA ASP A 118 -12.39 -10.78 2.25
C ASP A 118 -12.47 -10.78 3.79
N GLU A 119 -13.30 -9.89 4.35
CA GLU A 119 -13.56 -9.76 5.78
C GLU A 119 -13.96 -11.09 6.43
N ALA A 120 -14.71 -11.95 5.72
CA ALA A 120 -15.15 -13.25 6.20
C ALA A 120 -13.98 -14.20 6.51
N VAL A 121 -12.81 -13.97 5.91
CA VAL A 121 -11.58 -14.74 6.15
C VAL A 121 -10.90 -14.30 7.45
N GLY A 122 -11.00 -13.01 7.80
CA GLY A 122 -10.60 -12.42 9.07
C GLY A 122 -9.12 -12.00 9.18
N GLU A 123 -8.84 -11.09 10.13
CA GLU A 123 -7.54 -10.42 10.31
C GLU A 123 -6.35 -11.35 10.51
N LYS A 124 -6.55 -12.51 11.15
CA LYS A 124 -5.48 -13.47 11.38
C LYS A 124 -4.90 -13.94 10.05
N LYS A 125 -5.75 -14.11 9.04
CA LYS A 125 -5.32 -14.53 7.72
C LYS A 125 -4.68 -13.37 6.96
N LEU A 126 -5.21 -12.15 7.10
CA LEU A 126 -4.61 -10.95 6.53
C LEU A 126 -3.15 -10.81 6.97
N LYS A 127 -2.88 -10.92 8.29
CA LYS A 127 -1.51 -10.89 8.83
C LYS A 127 -0.60 -11.99 8.26
N ASP A 128 -1.11 -13.22 8.11
CA ASP A 128 -0.35 -14.32 7.45
C ASP A 128 -0.07 -14.02 5.97
N VAL A 129 -1.02 -13.41 5.26
CA VAL A 129 -0.83 -12.98 3.86
C VAL A 129 0.25 -11.89 3.78
N VAL A 130 0.11 -10.81 4.56
CA VAL A 130 1.04 -9.67 4.55
C VAL A 130 2.47 -10.14 4.84
N ASN A 131 2.66 -10.92 5.90
CA ASN A 131 4.00 -11.42 6.26
C ASN A 131 4.63 -12.24 5.12
N ARG A 132 3.85 -13.06 4.42
CA ARG A 132 4.38 -13.85 3.30
C ARG A 132 4.68 -12.99 2.08
N VAL A 133 3.83 -12.01 1.79
CA VAL A 133 4.04 -11.07 0.69
C VAL A 133 5.32 -10.29 0.92
N LEU A 134 5.52 -9.74 2.12
CA LEU A 134 6.75 -9.03 2.49
C LEU A 134 8.00 -9.92 2.32
N ASN A 135 7.96 -11.17 2.82
CA ASN A 135 9.06 -12.13 2.66
C ASN A 135 9.31 -12.59 1.21
N SER A 136 8.43 -12.24 0.26
CA SER A 136 8.58 -12.59 -1.16
C SER A 136 9.04 -11.42 -2.03
N ILE A 137 8.92 -10.20 -1.51
CA ILE A 137 9.30 -8.96 -2.19
C ILE A 137 10.69 -8.49 -1.73
N ASP A 138 11.07 -8.82 -0.49
CA ASP A 138 12.44 -8.78 0.03
C ASP A 138 13.30 -9.93 -0.54
#